data_AF-A0A535T7T8-F1
#
_entry.id   AF-A0A535T7T8-F1
#
_cell.length_a   1.000
_cell.length_b   1.000
_cell.length_c   1.000
_cell.angle_alpha   90.00
_cell.angle_beta   90.00
_cell.angle_gamma   90.00
#
_symmetry.space_group_name_H-M   'P 1'
#
loop_
_entity.id
_entity.type
_entity.pdbx_description
1 polymer ?
#
loop_
_entity_poly.entity_id
_entity_poly.type
_entity_poly.pdbx_seq_one_letter_code
_entity_poly.pdbx_strand_id
1 'polypeptide(L)'
;MKEARAMGFHFFARGPGVSHAYVRVESAGQPVTVGGLLVSPGDLIHADEHGVLLIPREIAGELPAAAERVIASEQSLLSWVRSPDFDADELIEKRRVRH
;
A
#
# COMPACT_ATOMS: atom_id res chain seq x y z
N MET A 1 -5.99 -12.74 -16.71
CA MET A 1 -5.69 -11.42 -16.07
C MET A 1 -5.90 -10.26 -17.04
N LYS A 2 -5.85 -10.47 -18.36
CA LYS A 2 -6.11 -9.42 -19.35
C LYS A 2 -7.55 -8.91 -19.27
N GLU A 3 -8.47 -9.81 -18.94
CA GLU A 3 -9.90 -9.57 -18.75
C GLU A 3 -10.15 -8.56 -17.63
N ALA A 4 -9.62 -8.80 -16.42
CA ALA A 4 -9.73 -7.89 -15.29
C ALA A 4 -9.10 -6.51 -15.58
N ARG A 5 -7.95 -6.48 -16.26
CA ARG A 5 -7.31 -5.23 -16.69
C ARG A 5 -8.17 -4.45 -17.69
N ALA A 6 -8.74 -5.13 -18.68
CA ALA A 6 -9.63 -4.50 -19.66
C ALA A 6 -10.90 -3.91 -19.01
N MET A 7 -11.34 -4.49 -17.89
CA MET A 7 -12.46 -3.97 -17.09
C MET A 7 -12.08 -2.85 -16.11
N GLY A 8 -10.79 -2.52 -15.97
CA GLY A 8 -10.34 -1.63 -14.89
C GLY A 8 -10.58 -2.20 -13.49
N PHE A 9 -10.74 -3.52 -13.37
CA PHE A 9 -10.98 -4.19 -12.10
C PHE A 9 -9.65 -4.46 -11.39
N HIS A 10 -9.43 -3.77 -10.27
CA HIS A 10 -8.26 -3.94 -9.42
C HIS A 10 -8.46 -5.12 -8.45
N PHE A 11 -7.44 -5.97 -8.33
CA PHE A 11 -7.46 -7.09 -7.40
C PHE A 11 -6.04 -7.44 -6.96
N PHE A 12 -5.94 -8.02 -5.77
CA PHE A 12 -4.70 -8.45 -5.15
C PHE A 12 -4.83 -9.93 -4.79
N ALA A 13 -3.78 -10.70 -5.05
CA ALA A 13 -3.74 -12.13 -4.74
C ALA A 13 -2.30 -12.57 -4.53
N ARG A 14 -2.10 -13.65 -3.79
CA ARG A 14 -0.78 -14.26 -3.59
C ARG A 14 -0.13 -14.72 -4.91
N GLY A 15 -0.95 -15.08 -5.89
CA GLY A 15 -0.49 -15.52 -7.20
C GLY A 15 -1.65 -16.05 -8.05
N PRO A 16 -1.38 -16.39 -9.31
CA PRO A 16 -2.38 -17.02 -10.18
C PRO A 16 -2.73 -18.43 -9.68
N GLY A 17 -4.01 -18.79 -9.78
CA GLY A 17 -4.50 -20.15 -9.62
C GLY A 17 -5.16 -20.64 -10.90
N VAL A 18 -5.12 -21.94 -11.16
CA VAL A 18 -5.90 -22.54 -12.25
C VAL A 18 -7.38 -22.59 -11.87
N SER A 19 -8.25 -22.42 -12.86
CA SER A 19 -9.70 -22.55 -12.70
C SER A 19 -10.09 -23.97 -12.24
N HIS A 20 -11.25 -24.11 -11.58
CA HIS A 20 -11.88 -25.36 -11.12
C HIS A 20 -11.39 -25.98 -9.80
N ALA A 21 -10.90 -25.18 -8.86
CA ALA A 21 -10.86 -25.65 -7.47
C ALA A 21 -12.28 -25.97 -6.97
N TYR A 22 -12.43 -26.99 -6.12
CA TYR A 22 -13.69 -27.34 -5.42
C TYR A 22 -13.98 -26.27 -4.35
N VAL A 23 -14.37 -25.07 -4.79
CA VAL A 23 -14.70 -23.94 -3.89
C VAL A 23 -16.20 -23.85 -3.66
N ARG A 24 -16.58 -23.56 -2.42
CA ARG A 24 -17.95 -23.28 -2.00
C ARG A 24 -17.91 -22.08 -1.06
N VAL A 25 -18.92 -21.22 -1.16
CA VAL A 25 -19.10 -20.12 -0.20
C VAL A 25 -19.55 -20.72 1.14
N GLU A 26 -18.75 -20.55 2.18
CA GLU A 26 -19.07 -21.04 3.53
C GLU A 26 -19.74 -19.97 4.39
N SER A 27 -19.36 -18.70 4.21
CA SER A 27 -19.95 -17.56 4.92
C SER A 27 -19.75 -16.26 4.14
N ALA A 28 -20.53 -15.23 4.50
CA ALA A 28 -20.42 -13.88 3.97
C ALA A 28 -20.66 -12.87 5.09
N GLY A 29 -20.02 -11.70 5.00
CA GLY A 29 -20.15 -10.64 6.02
C GLY A 29 -19.55 -11.01 7.37
N GLN A 30 -18.57 -11.93 7.41
CA GLN A 30 -17.83 -12.29 8.61
C GLN A 30 -16.37 -11.83 8.48
N PRO A 31 -15.69 -11.54 9.60
CA PRO A 31 -14.25 -11.25 9.57
C PRO A 31 -13.45 -12.42 8.99
N VAL A 32 -12.43 -12.10 8.19
CA VAL A 32 -11.53 -13.08 7.55
C VAL A 32 -10.08 -12.64 7.64
N THR A 33 -9.16 -13.61 7.71
CA THR A 33 -7.73 -13.33 7.65
C THR A 33 -7.19 -13.61 6.25
N VAL A 34 -6.66 -12.59 5.57
CA VAL A 34 -6.08 -12.70 4.22
C VAL A 34 -4.70 -12.04 4.23
N GLY A 35 -3.68 -12.77 3.78
CA GLY A 35 -2.31 -12.23 3.73
C GLY A 35 -1.73 -11.82 5.09
N GLY A 36 -2.28 -12.35 6.19
CA GLY A 36 -1.91 -11.96 7.56
C GLY A 36 -2.71 -10.79 8.14
N LEU A 37 -3.59 -10.15 7.36
CA LEU A 37 -4.48 -9.09 7.83
C LEU A 37 -5.84 -9.65 8.22
N LEU A 38 -6.31 -9.34 9.44
CA LEU A 38 -7.69 -9.58 9.87
C LEU A 38 -8.58 -8.46 9.35
N VAL A 39 -9.47 -8.78 8.42
CA VAL A 39 -10.37 -7.83 7.76
C VAL A 39 -11.80 -8.10 8.22
N SER A 40 -12.47 -7.08 8.73
CA SER A 40 -13.89 -7.09 9.09
C SER A 40 -14.73 -6.31 8.07
N PRO A 41 -16.02 -6.65 7.91
CA PRO A 41 -16.92 -5.86 7.08
C PRO A 41 -16.96 -4.38 7.54
N GLY A 42 -16.73 -3.46 6.59
CA GLY A 42 -16.73 -2.02 6.86
C GLY A 42 -15.37 -1.41 7.17
N ASP A 43 -14.31 -2.23 7.24
CA ASP A 43 -12.93 -1.75 7.34
C ASP A 43 -12.54 -0.94 6.11
N LEU A 44 -11.73 0.09 6.32
CA LEU A 44 -11.12 0.86 5.25
C LEU A 44 -9.79 0.21 4.87
N ILE A 45 -9.65 -0.18 3.61
CA ILE A 45 -8.45 -0.83 3.09
C ILE A 45 -7.83 0.07 2.03
N HIS A 46 -6.51 0.24 2.11
CA HIS A 46 -5.71 0.81 1.04
C HIS A 46 -4.83 -0.29 0.43
N ALA A 47 -4.72 -0.28 -0.90
CA ALA A 47 -3.92 -1.24 -1.62
C ALA A 47 -3.28 -0.60 -2.85
N ASP A 48 -1.99 -0.84 -3.02
CA ASP A 48 -1.15 -0.33 -4.10
C ASP A 48 -0.09 -1.38 -4.51
N GLU A 49 0.90 -1.00 -5.30
CA GLU A 49 1.96 -1.92 -5.73
C GLU A 49 2.85 -2.45 -4.59
N HIS A 50 2.87 -1.77 -3.43
CA HIS A 50 3.65 -2.18 -2.26
C HIS A 50 2.90 -3.20 -1.40
N GLY A 51 1.57 -3.25 -1.50
CA GLY A 51 0.76 -4.27 -0.84
C GLY A 51 -0.60 -3.76 -0.41
N VAL A 52 -1.08 -4.29 0.72
CA VAL A 52 -2.41 -4.01 1.26
C VAL A 52 -2.27 -3.67 2.75
N LEU A 53 -2.95 -2.62 3.20
CA LEU A 53 -3.01 -2.21 4.60
C LEU A 53 -4.44 -1.84 5.02
N LEU A 54 -4.70 -1.97 6.32
CA LEU A 54 -5.93 -1.52 6.98
C LEU A 54 -5.72 -0.11 7.53
N ILE A 55 -6.70 0.76 7.32
CA ILE A 55 -6.73 2.11 7.88
C ILE A 55 -7.78 2.11 8.99
N PRO A 56 -7.39 2.29 10.26
CA PRO A 56 -8.34 2.45 11.35
C PRO A 56 -9.25 3.65 11.09
N ARG A 57 -10.54 3.45 11.26
CA ARG A 57 -11.56 4.43 10.86
C ARG A 57 -11.51 5.70 11.70
N GLU A 58 -11.04 5.56 12.93
CA GLU A 58 -10.90 6.62 13.93
C GLU A 58 -9.91 7.70 13.48
N ILE A 59 -8.87 7.31 12.73
CA ILE A 59 -7.79 8.22 12.28
C ILE A 59 -7.83 8.48 10.77
N ALA A 60 -8.75 7.87 10.03
CA ALA A 60 -8.82 7.98 8.57
C ALA A 60 -8.93 9.44 8.09
N GLY A 61 -9.60 10.30 8.87
CA GLY A 61 -9.73 11.73 8.57
C GLY A 61 -8.41 12.52 8.67
N GLU A 62 -7.43 12.02 9.42
CA GLU A 62 -6.11 12.65 9.60
C GLU A 62 -5.12 12.27 8.48
N LEU A 63 -5.45 11.22 7.72
CA LEU A 63 -4.56 10.62 6.73
C LEU A 63 -4.08 11.61 5.65
N PRO A 64 -4.94 12.48 5.06
CA PRO A 64 -4.47 13.41 4.04
C PRO A 64 -3.38 14.36 4.56
N ALA A 65 -3.60 14.97 5.73
CA ALA A 65 -2.62 15.87 6.34
C ALA A 65 -1.33 15.14 6.75
N ALA A 66 -1.44 13.89 7.21
CA ALA A 66 -0.27 13.06 7.50
C ALA A 66 0.53 12.72 6.23
N ALA A 67 -0.15 12.35 5.14
CA ALA A 67 0.46 12.07 3.86
C ALA A 67 1.19 13.30 3.29
N GLU A 68 0.57 14.48 3.35
CA GLU A 68 1.21 15.74 2.92
C GLU A 68 2.50 16.03 3.69
N ARG A 69 2.51 15.82 5.01
CA ARG A 69 3.73 15.98 5.83
C ARG A 69 4.83 15.02 5.39
N VAL A 70 4.50 13.76 5.15
CA VAL A 70 5.48 12.75 4.66
C VAL A 70 6.03 13.17 3.30
N ILE A 71 5.15 13.48 2.34
CA ILE A 71 5.53 13.93 1.00
C ILE A 71 6.46 15.14 1.09
N ALA A 72 6.06 16.20 1.81
CA ALA A 72 6.86 17.41 1.95
C ALA A 72 8.26 17.13 2.54
N SER A 73 8.31 16.24 3.54
CA SER A 73 9.55 15.83 4.19
C SER A 73 10.49 15.08 3.23
N GLU A 74 9.94 14.35 2.26
CA GLU A 74 10.70 13.59 1.26
C GLU A 74 11.10 14.45 0.06
N GLN A 75 10.29 15.45 -0.32
CA GLN A 75 10.55 16.32 -1.46
C GLN A 75 11.92 17.02 -1.38
N SER A 76 12.35 17.47 -0.20
CA SER A 76 13.65 18.12 -0.04
C SER A 76 14.81 17.17 -0.37
N LEU A 77 14.72 15.91 0.07
CA LEU A 77 15.75 14.91 -0.25
C LEU A 77 15.69 14.53 -1.73
N LEU A 78 14.49 14.28 -2.26
CA LEU A 78 14.29 13.87 -3.65
C LEU A 78 14.71 14.95 -4.65
N SER A 79 14.47 16.22 -4.34
CA SER A 79 14.90 17.35 -5.18
C SER A 79 16.43 17.45 -5.23
N TRP A 80 17.11 17.32 -4.09
CA TRP A 80 18.58 17.26 -4.05
C TRP A 80 19.15 16.05 -4.80
N VAL A 81 18.59 14.85 -4.61
CA VAL A 81 19.01 13.63 -5.33
C VAL A 81 18.88 13.78 -6.85
N ARG A 82 17.91 14.55 -7.32
CA ARG A 82 17.69 14.81 -8.75
C ARG A 82 18.50 15.99 -9.30
N SER A 83 19.24 16.70 -8.45
CA SER A 83 20.01 17.87 -8.83
C SER A 83 21.43 17.51 -9.29
N PRO A 84 22.13 18.41 -9.99
CA PRO A 84 23.56 18.25 -10.29
C PRO A 84 24.45 18.20 -9.04
N ASP A 85 23.96 18.69 -7.90
CA ASP A 85 24.68 18.74 -6.62
C ASP A 85 24.59 17.42 -5.83
N PHE A 86 24.05 16.36 -6.44
CA PHE A 86 23.94 15.05 -5.81
C PHE A 86 25.32 14.40 -5.64
N ASP A 87 25.57 13.91 -4.43
CA ASP A 87 26.74 13.11 -4.07
C ASP A 87 26.34 11.85 -3.28
N ALA A 88 26.92 10.70 -3.63
CA ALA A 88 26.54 9.43 -3.04
C ALA A 88 27.02 9.27 -1.59
N ASP A 89 28.17 9.84 -1.23
CA ASP A 89 28.70 9.77 0.12
C ASP A 89 27.90 10.69 1.06
N GLU A 90 27.50 11.87 0.59
CA GLU A 90 26.63 12.78 1.34
C GLU A 90 25.23 12.18 1.61
N LEU A 91 24.71 11.32 0.72
CA LEU A 91 23.42 10.65 0.92
C LEU A 91 23.44 9.70 2.14
N ILE A 92 24.54 8.98 2.35
CA ILE A 92 24.70 8.06 3.48
C ILE A 92 24.62 8.84 4.79
N GLU A 93 25.27 10.00 4.85
CA GLU A 93 25.27 10.87 6.02
C GLU A 93 23.88 11.45 6.28
N LYS A 94 23.22 12.00 5.24
CA LYS A 94 21.85 12.55 5.37
C LYS A 94 20.82 11.51 5.82
N ARG A 95 20.97 10.23 5.45
CA ARG A 95 20.04 9.16 5.89
C ARG A 95 20.28 8.70 7.32
N ARG A 96 21.51 8.74 7.84
CA ARG A 96 21.85 8.33 9.22
C ARG A 96 21.25 9.25 10.28
N VAL A 97 21.08 10.54 9.97
CA VAL A 97 20.61 11.55 10.94
C VAL A 97 19.09 11.50 11.15
N ARG A 98 18.35 10.79 10.30
CA ARG A 98 16.88 10.86 10.22
C ARG A 98 16.15 9.66 10.84
N HIS A 99 16.87 8.63 11.29
CA HIS A 99 16.35 7.44 11.97
C HIS A 99 17.06 7.26 13.31
#